data_AF-A0A8R1III3-F1
#
_entry.id   AF-A0A8R1III3-F1
#
_cell.length_a   1.000
_cell.length_b   1.000
_cell.length_c   1.000
_cell.angle_alpha   90.00
_cell.angle_beta   90.00
_cell.angle_gamma   90.00
#
_symmetry.space_group_name_H-M   'P 1'
#
loop_
_entity.id
_entity.type
_entity.pdbx_description
1 polymer ?
#
loop_
_entity_poly.entity_id
_entity_poly.type
_entity_poly.pdbx_seq_one_letter_code
_entity_poly.pdbx_strand_id
1 'polypeptide(L)'
;MVLIFFVVLAFVVPEASATISGEFNCTTFNGTAFVYTPAAVACSNAISDASCQVLYPASNTLYPAAGNDADRPFACFTTATDTPAPVVPDMKTAALKTCPKTCGLCCKTEAYDCPNVQFPRLNCQTITNAQCQSSQWRTIIAQDCPSACGFCNQGGCVDGVVDCANDPSICMTVGMQDFVNQYCQRTCARCPSTTGAPSASATSPSSSNTGGSCTSYIADSSSVCASWATNGFCSNTFYTIAQRKAYCATTCKLC
;
A
#
# COMPACT_ATOMS: atom_id res chain seq x y z
N MET A 1 20.59 -47.48 57.71
CA MET A 1 20.74 -47.00 56.32
C MET A 1 19.66 -45.94 56.10
N VAL A 2 20.04 -44.68 56.01
CA VAL A 2 19.13 -43.53 55.84
C VAL A 2 18.91 -43.33 54.35
N LEU A 3 17.66 -43.45 53.89
CA LEU A 3 17.26 -43.13 52.52
C LEU A 3 16.94 -41.64 52.44
N ILE A 4 17.77 -40.90 51.70
CA ILE A 4 17.54 -39.48 51.38
C ILE A 4 16.64 -39.43 50.14
N PHE A 5 15.38 -39.03 50.31
CA PHE A 5 14.48 -38.71 49.21
C PHE A 5 14.74 -37.25 48.76
N PHE A 6 15.34 -37.09 47.58
CA PHE A 6 15.41 -35.80 46.89
C PHE A 6 14.05 -35.50 46.24
N VAL A 7 13.30 -34.54 46.80
CA VAL A 7 12.12 -33.97 46.13
C VAL A 7 12.59 -32.80 45.27
N VAL A 8 12.68 -33.03 43.97
CA VAL A 8 12.88 -31.96 42.98
C VAL A 8 11.53 -31.28 42.76
N LEU A 9 11.33 -30.10 43.34
CA LEU A 9 10.23 -29.21 42.94
C LEU A 9 10.52 -28.70 41.52
N ALA A 10 9.83 -29.25 40.53
CA ALA A 10 9.76 -28.66 39.20
C ALA A 10 8.91 -27.38 39.29
N PHE A 11 9.57 -26.21 39.29
CA PHE A 11 8.90 -24.95 38.99
C PHE A 11 8.40 -25.03 37.55
N VAL A 12 7.09 -25.23 37.37
CA VAL A 12 6.43 -25.03 36.08
C VAL A 12 6.40 -23.52 35.88
N VAL A 13 7.38 -23.00 35.14
CA VAL A 13 7.32 -21.63 34.62
C VAL A 13 6.11 -21.60 33.68
N PRO A 14 5.16 -20.66 33.84
CA PRO A 14 4.16 -20.46 32.80
C PRO A 14 4.91 -19.98 31.55
N GLU A 15 5.05 -20.88 30.58
CA GLU A 15 5.43 -20.52 29.21
C GLU A 15 4.37 -19.54 28.72
N ALA A 16 4.66 -18.23 28.83
CA ALA A 16 3.83 -17.19 28.25
C ALA A 16 3.88 -17.37 26.74
N SER A 17 2.94 -18.17 26.22
CA SER A 17 2.80 -18.41 24.79
C SER A 17 2.49 -17.06 24.16
N ALA A 18 3.37 -16.57 23.28
CA ALA A 18 3.09 -15.38 22.48
C ALA A 18 1.82 -15.65 21.68
N THR A 19 0.72 -15.06 22.10
CA THR A 19 -0.56 -15.18 21.42
C THR A 19 -1.20 -13.82 21.45
N ILE A 20 -1.51 -13.30 20.26
CA ILE A 20 -2.18 -12.00 20.14
C ILE A 20 -3.54 -12.11 20.82
N SER A 21 -3.79 -11.27 21.82
CA SER A 21 -5.02 -11.32 22.61
C SER A 21 -5.69 -9.96 22.75
N GLY A 22 -7.02 -9.94 22.88
CA GLY A 22 -7.83 -8.74 23.07
C GLY A 22 -8.03 -7.87 21.81
N GLU A 23 -7.01 -7.73 20.95
CA GLU A 23 -7.03 -6.82 19.80
C GLU A 23 -6.43 -7.48 18.54
N PHE A 24 -7.30 -7.81 17.58
CA PHE A 24 -6.93 -8.56 16.37
C PHE A 24 -6.85 -7.71 15.08
N ASN A 25 -6.81 -6.38 15.18
CA ASN A 25 -6.66 -5.57 13.96
C ASN A 25 -5.29 -5.78 13.34
N CYS A 26 -5.25 -5.79 12.01
CA CYS A 26 -4.03 -6.05 11.23
C CYS A 26 -3.45 -7.46 11.39
N THR A 27 -4.19 -8.42 11.92
CA THR A 27 -3.76 -9.82 12.02
C THR A 27 -4.53 -10.71 11.06
N THR A 28 -3.96 -11.88 10.77
CA THR A 28 -4.60 -12.95 10.01
C THR A 28 -4.34 -14.28 10.70
N PHE A 29 -5.28 -15.22 10.60
CA PHE A 29 -5.07 -16.57 11.08
C PHE A 29 -4.29 -17.37 10.04
N ASN A 30 -3.15 -17.94 10.42
CA ASN A 30 -2.27 -18.71 9.51
C ASN A 30 -2.51 -20.23 9.57
N GLY A 31 -3.52 -20.68 10.33
CA GLY A 31 -3.80 -22.09 10.58
C GLY A 31 -3.43 -22.55 11.99
N THR A 32 -2.48 -21.89 12.66
CA THR A 32 -2.06 -22.22 14.03
C THR A 32 -2.30 -21.08 15.01
N ALA A 33 -2.01 -19.84 14.62
CA ALA A 33 -2.17 -18.66 15.45
C ALA A 33 -2.57 -17.43 14.63
N PHE A 34 -2.99 -16.37 15.32
CA PHE A 34 -3.08 -15.05 14.71
C PHE A 34 -1.68 -14.45 14.61
N VAL A 35 -1.33 -14.00 13.40
CA VAL A 35 -0.05 -13.34 13.13
C VAL A 35 -0.30 -11.97 12.50
N TYR A 36 0.60 -11.02 12.73
CA TYR A 36 0.50 -9.71 12.07
C TYR A 36 0.72 -9.83 10.56
N THR A 37 -0.16 -9.19 9.81
CA THR A 37 0.01 -9.02 8.38
C THR A 37 1.20 -8.10 8.08
N PRO A 38 1.80 -8.16 6.87
CA PRO A 38 2.81 -7.19 6.47
C PRO A 38 2.34 -5.72 6.61
N ALA A 39 1.05 -5.47 6.35
CA ALA A 39 0.44 -4.15 6.49
C ALA A 39 0.38 -3.63 7.93
N ALA A 40 0.50 -4.50 8.95
CA ALA A 40 0.48 -4.09 10.36
C ALA A 40 1.66 -3.19 10.75
N VAL A 41 2.79 -3.31 10.05
CA VAL A 41 4.06 -2.63 10.34
C VAL A 41 4.66 -1.93 9.12
N ALA A 42 3.86 -1.75 8.06
CA ALA A 42 4.32 -1.20 6.79
C ALA A 42 4.54 0.33 6.79
N CYS A 43 3.95 1.03 7.77
CA CYS A 43 4.09 2.47 7.94
C CYS A 43 5.23 2.82 8.92
N SER A 44 5.56 4.10 9.01
CA SER A 44 6.44 4.64 10.05
C SER A 44 5.64 5.16 11.24
N ASN A 45 6.27 5.20 12.41
CA ASN A 45 5.76 5.94 13.55
C ASN A 45 5.83 7.46 13.29
N ALA A 46 4.99 8.25 13.98
CA ALA A 46 5.04 9.71 13.91
C ALA A 46 6.23 10.28 14.72
N ILE A 47 6.72 9.51 15.70
CA ILE A 47 7.94 9.79 16.46
C ILE A 47 8.95 8.65 16.29
N SER A 48 10.14 8.78 16.85
CA SER A 48 11.18 7.74 16.72
C SER A 48 10.72 6.38 17.29
N ASP A 49 11.17 5.29 16.68
CA ASP A 49 10.88 3.93 17.15
C ASP A 49 11.29 3.75 18.63
N ALA A 50 12.43 4.31 19.04
CA ALA A 50 12.89 4.27 20.43
C ALA A 50 11.94 5.00 21.39
N SER A 51 11.43 6.18 21.01
CA SER A 51 10.43 6.90 21.81
C SER A 51 9.12 6.12 21.91
N CYS A 52 8.69 5.50 20.82
CA CYS A 52 7.50 4.65 20.82
C CYS A 52 7.68 3.42 21.72
N GLN A 53 8.86 2.80 21.75
CA GLN A 53 9.15 1.67 22.64
C GLN A 53 9.13 2.06 24.13
N VAL A 54 9.46 3.31 24.47
CA VAL A 54 9.33 3.83 25.83
C VAL A 54 7.86 4.08 26.20
N LEU A 55 7.07 4.64 25.28
CA LEU A 55 5.65 4.94 25.51
C LEU A 55 4.77 3.68 25.51
N TYR A 56 5.13 2.67 24.71
CA TYR A 56 4.38 1.45 24.49
C TYR A 56 5.26 0.23 24.75
N PRO A 57 5.58 -0.08 26.02
CA PRO A 57 6.47 -1.19 26.36
C PRO A 57 5.86 -2.54 25.94
N ALA A 58 6.66 -3.39 25.29
CA ALA A 58 6.24 -4.72 24.85
C ALA A 58 5.77 -5.60 26.02
N SER A 59 4.65 -6.30 25.84
CA SER A 59 4.06 -7.17 26.88
C SER A 59 4.94 -8.40 27.17
N ASN A 60 5.63 -8.95 26.17
CA ASN A 60 6.46 -10.15 26.29
C ASN A 60 7.83 -10.00 25.59
N THR A 61 8.43 -8.80 25.65
CA THR A 61 9.73 -8.41 25.06
C THR A 61 9.79 -8.29 23.53
N LEU A 62 8.83 -8.85 22.79
CA LEU A 62 8.78 -8.74 21.33
C LEU A 62 7.75 -7.69 20.90
N TYR A 63 8.08 -6.91 19.86
CA TYR A 63 7.14 -6.00 19.22
C TYR A 63 6.42 -6.68 18.05
N PRO A 64 5.22 -6.21 17.69
CA PRO A 64 4.54 -6.58 16.45
C PRO A 64 5.49 -6.50 15.25
N ALA A 65 5.57 -7.59 14.48
CA ALA A 65 6.30 -7.66 13.23
C ALA A 65 5.57 -8.59 12.25
N ALA A 66 5.75 -8.35 10.96
CA ALA A 66 5.09 -9.15 9.93
C ALA A 66 5.37 -10.65 10.12
N GLY A 67 4.31 -11.45 10.22
CA GLY A 67 4.37 -12.91 10.37
C GLY A 67 4.62 -13.41 11.80
N ASN A 68 4.86 -12.54 12.79
CA ASN A 68 4.95 -12.95 14.18
C ASN A 68 3.60 -12.85 14.91
N ASP A 69 3.52 -13.47 16.08
CA ASP A 69 2.38 -13.52 17.00
C ASP A 69 2.66 -12.79 18.32
N ALA A 70 3.56 -11.79 18.29
CA ALA A 70 3.91 -10.99 19.46
C ALA A 70 2.66 -10.32 20.07
N ASP A 71 2.51 -10.35 21.38
CA ASP A 71 1.34 -9.71 21.97
C ASP A 71 1.44 -8.19 21.79
N ARG A 72 0.31 -7.55 21.48
CA ARG A 72 0.30 -6.10 21.26
C ARG A 72 0.60 -5.44 22.60
N PRO A 73 1.51 -4.43 22.67
CA PRO A 73 1.70 -3.69 23.91
C PRO A 73 0.35 -3.22 24.47
N PHE A 74 0.03 -3.53 25.72
CA PHE A 74 -1.31 -3.24 26.27
C PHE A 74 -1.67 -1.76 26.16
N ALA A 75 -0.69 -0.88 26.43
CA ALA A 75 -0.86 0.57 26.29
C ALA A 75 -1.28 1.02 24.88
N CYS A 76 -1.08 0.18 23.85
CA CYS A 76 -1.54 0.49 22.49
C CYS A 76 -3.06 0.42 22.33
N PHE A 77 -3.79 -0.19 23.26
CA PHE A 77 -5.24 -0.39 23.10
C PHE A 77 -6.04 -0.43 24.41
N THR A 78 -5.40 -0.51 25.58
CA THR A 78 -6.08 -0.66 26.87
C THR A 78 -5.31 0.04 27.99
N THR A 79 -5.96 0.20 29.14
CA THR A 79 -5.32 0.55 30.42
C THR A 79 -5.23 -0.65 31.37
N ALA A 80 -5.72 -1.82 30.96
CA ALA A 80 -5.57 -3.05 31.73
C ALA A 80 -4.12 -3.56 31.65
N THR A 81 -3.71 -4.33 32.66
CA THR A 81 -2.37 -4.91 32.78
C THR A 81 -2.31 -6.39 32.42
N ASP A 82 -3.48 -7.03 32.26
CA ASP A 82 -3.62 -8.48 32.10
C ASP A 82 -4.67 -8.82 31.05
N THR A 83 -4.58 -10.04 30.52
CA THR A 83 -5.49 -10.57 29.51
C THR A 83 -6.63 -11.36 30.16
N PRO A 84 -7.87 -11.31 29.63
CA PRO A 84 -8.32 -10.52 28.48
C PRO A 84 -8.49 -9.04 28.80
N ALA A 85 -7.87 -8.17 28.00
CA ALA A 85 -7.96 -6.72 28.16
C ALA A 85 -9.03 -6.12 27.22
N PRO A 86 -9.97 -5.30 27.72
CA PRO A 86 -10.91 -4.59 26.86
C PRO A 86 -10.21 -3.49 26.05
N VAL A 87 -10.68 -3.26 24.83
CA VAL A 87 -10.20 -2.15 23.99
C VAL A 87 -10.77 -0.83 24.51
N VAL A 88 -9.89 0.08 24.92
CA VAL A 88 -10.18 1.48 25.23
C VAL A 88 -9.95 2.32 23.97
N PRO A 89 -11.01 2.90 23.36
CA PRO A 89 -10.91 3.60 22.07
C PRO A 89 -9.90 4.75 22.05
N ASP A 90 -9.79 5.51 23.13
CA ASP A 90 -8.87 6.65 23.23
C ASP A 90 -7.41 6.21 23.22
N MET A 91 -7.07 5.11 23.93
CA MET A 91 -5.72 4.52 23.92
C MET A 91 -5.36 4.05 22.52
N LYS A 92 -6.28 3.33 21.86
CA LYS A 92 -6.08 2.88 20.48
C LYS A 92 -5.91 4.02 19.50
N THR A 93 -6.72 5.07 19.61
CA THR A 93 -6.63 6.26 18.75
C THR A 93 -5.29 6.99 18.94
N ALA A 94 -4.84 7.15 20.19
CA ALA A 94 -3.55 7.78 20.48
C ALA A 94 -2.36 6.96 19.94
N ALA A 95 -2.42 5.64 20.10
CA ALA A 95 -1.42 4.70 19.59
C ALA A 95 -1.35 4.72 18.06
N LEU A 96 -2.51 4.67 17.40
CA LEU A 96 -2.63 4.70 15.95
C LEU A 96 -2.10 5.99 15.34
N LYS A 97 -2.28 7.13 16.02
CA LYS A 97 -1.79 8.42 15.54
C LYS A 97 -0.29 8.62 15.78
N THR A 98 0.23 8.09 16.89
CA THR A 98 1.59 8.43 17.35
C THR A 98 2.61 7.34 17.02
N CYS A 99 2.25 6.09 17.28
CA CYS A 99 3.14 4.94 17.19
C CYS A 99 2.49 3.73 16.48
N PRO A 100 1.88 3.91 15.29
CA PRO A 100 1.16 2.84 14.61
C PRO A 100 2.06 1.64 14.25
N LYS A 101 3.33 1.84 13.90
CA LYS A 101 4.25 0.75 13.56
C LYS A 101 4.60 -0.07 14.80
N THR A 102 5.03 0.60 15.88
CA THR A 102 5.38 -0.08 17.14
C THR A 102 4.18 -0.82 17.72
N CYS A 103 3.00 -0.25 17.57
CA CYS A 103 1.78 -0.88 18.03
C CYS A 103 1.23 -1.92 17.06
N GLY A 104 1.75 -2.11 15.83
CA GLY A 104 1.19 -3.05 14.84
C GLY A 104 -0.16 -2.64 14.25
N LEU A 105 -0.43 -1.33 14.18
CA LEU A 105 -1.69 -0.70 13.76
C LEU A 105 -1.59 0.00 12.39
N CYS A 106 -0.50 -0.17 11.64
CA CYS A 106 -0.33 0.56 10.36
C CYS A 106 -1.48 0.32 9.38
N CYS A 107 -2.08 -0.88 9.33
CA CYS A 107 -3.21 -1.17 8.46
C CYS A 107 -4.48 -0.35 8.78
N LYS A 108 -4.52 0.31 9.94
CA LYS A 108 -5.60 1.18 10.39
C LYS A 108 -5.29 2.67 10.26
N THR A 109 -4.09 3.02 9.80
CA THR A 109 -3.79 4.41 9.46
C THR A 109 -4.50 4.81 8.17
N GLU A 110 -4.79 6.10 8.01
CA GLU A 110 -5.51 6.63 6.84
C GLU A 110 -4.88 6.24 5.50
N ALA A 111 -3.57 6.08 5.45
CA ALA A 111 -2.86 5.72 4.22
C ALA A 111 -3.10 4.25 3.82
N TYR A 112 -3.46 3.38 4.76
CA TYR A 112 -3.58 1.93 4.57
C TYR A 112 -5.00 1.38 4.80
N ASP A 113 -5.88 2.10 5.49
CA ASP A 113 -7.25 1.64 5.81
C ASP A 113 -8.24 1.93 4.68
N CYS A 114 -8.07 1.22 3.57
CA CYS A 114 -9.03 1.19 2.46
C CYS A 114 -9.14 -0.21 1.87
N PRO A 115 -10.25 -0.53 1.18
CA PRO A 115 -10.35 -1.78 0.44
C PRO A 115 -9.41 -1.76 -0.77
N ASN A 116 -8.80 -2.91 -1.04
CA ASN A 116 -8.23 -3.19 -2.35
C ASN A 116 -9.36 -3.44 -3.37
N VAL A 117 -9.05 -3.35 -4.67
CA VAL A 117 -10.06 -3.63 -5.70
C VAL A 117 -10.51 -5.09 -5.62
N GLN A 118 -11.73 -5.39 -6.06
CA GLN A 118 -12.33 -6.72 -5.90
C GLN A 118 -11.64 -7.81 -6.74
N PHE A 119 -10.94 -7.44 -7.82
CA PHE A 119 -10.21 -8.35 -8.70
C PHE A 119 -8.87 -7.72 -9.12
N PRO A 120 -7.89 -7.66 -8.21
CA PRO A 120 -6.60 -7.08 -8.50
C PRO A 120 -5.81 -7.97 -9.47
N ARG A 121 -4.97 -7.37 -10.31
CA ARG A 121 -4.01 -8.10 -11.16
C ARG A 121 -2.93 -8.78 -10.33
N LEU A 122 -2.73 -8.33 -9.08
CA LEU A 122 -1.74 -8.80 -8.12
C LEU A 122 -2.41 -9.42 -6.90
N ASN A 123 -1.75 -10.40 -6.28
CA ASN A 123 -2.17 -10.84 -4.95
C ASN A 123 -1.73 -9.81 -3.91
N CYS A 124 -2.66 -9.01 -3.40
CA CYS A 124 -2.35 -7.92 -2.47
C CYS A 124 -1.70 -8.41 -1.15
N GLN A 125 -1.89 -9.69 -0.78
CA GLN A 125 -1.33 -10.26 0.46
C GLN A 125 0.16 -10.58 0.36
N THR A 126 0.70 -10.69 -0.86
CA THR A 126 2.11 -11.04 -1.09
C THR A 126 2.98 -9.82 -1.39
N ILE A 127 2.39 -8.62 -1.39
CA ILE A 127 3.12 -7.39 -1.70
C ILE A 127 4.10 -7.09 -0.56
N THR A 128 5.36 -6.94 -0.94
CA THR A 128 6.43 -6.55 -0.01
C THR A 128 6.68 -5.05 -0.04
N ASN A 129 7.28 -4.52 1.03
CA ASN A 129 7.66 -3.10 1.05
C ASN A 129 8.63 -2.74 -0.09
N ALA A 130 9.49 -3.66 -0.53
CA ALA A 130 10.38 -3.43 -1.67
C ALA A 130 9.59 -3.18 -2.97
N GLN A 131 8.45 -3.86 -3.17
CA GLN A 131 7.59 -3.60 -4.32
C GLN A 131 6.88 -2.25 -4.20
N CYS A 132 6.55 -1.79 -2.99
CA CYS A 132 6.00 -0.44 -2.76
C CYS A 132 6.96 0.68 -3.16
N GLN A 133 8.27 0.44 -3.18
CA GLN A 133 9.29 1.42 -3.59
C GLN A 133 9.76 1.22 -5.05
N SER A 134 9.27 0.18 -5.74
CA SER A 134 9.72 -0.16 -7.09
C SER A 134 8.94 0.61 -8.16
N SER A 135 9.65 1.27 -9.07
CA SER A 135 9.04 2.02 -10.18
C SER A 135 8.25 1.18 -11.18
N GLN A 136 8.47 -0.12 -11.22
CA GLN A 136 7.71 -1.04 -12.05
C GLN A 136 6.34 -1.39 -11.44
N TRP A 137 6.27 -1.46 -10.11
CA TRP A 137 5.09 -1.98 -9.41
C TRP A 137 4.22 -0.90 -8.78
N ARG A 138 4.80 0.25 -8.39
CA ARG A 138 4.14 1.28 -7.59
C ARG A 138 2.79 1.71 -8.16
N THR A 139 2.74 2.01 -9.46
CA THR A 139 1.52 2.46 -10.14
C THR A 139 0.47 1.35 -10.23
N ILE A 140 0.88 0.10 -10.47
CA ILE A 140 -0.03 -1.06 -10.52
C ILE A 140 -0.61 -1.31 -9.13
N ILE A 141 0.24 -1.28 -8.11
CA ILE A 141 -0.16 -1.49 -6.71
C ILE A 141 -1.11 -0.39 -6.25
N ALA A 142 -0.89 0.87 -6.63
CA ALA A 142 -1.80 1.95 -6.27
C ALA A 142 -3.20 1.79 -6.84
N GLN A 143 -3.33 1.22 -8.04
CA GLN A 143 -4.62 0.99 -8.68
C GLN A 143 -5.34 -0.23 -8.11
N ASP A 144 -4.59 -1.29 -7.78
CA ASP A 144 -5.18 -2.60 -7.47
C ASP A 144 -5.15 -2.92 -5.97
N CYS A 145 -4.04 -2.60 -5.31
CA CYS A 145 -3.75 -2.97 -3.93
C CYS A 145 -3.31 -1.75 -3.08
N PRO A 146 -4.04 -0.64 -3.07
CA PRO A 146 -3.61 0.58 -2.41
C PRO A 146 -3.34 0.41 -0.91
N SER A 147 -4.06 -0.50 -0.25
CA SER A 147 -3.92 -0.78 1.18
C SER A 147 -2.58 -1.45 1.53
N ALA A 148 -1.90 -2.06 0.56
CA ALA A 148 -0.64 -2.78 0.80
C ALA A 148 0.56 -1.83 0.96
N CYS A 149 0.50 -0.65 0.35
CA CYS A 149 1.63 0.28 0.26
C CYS A 149 1.33 1.69 0.77
N GLY A 150 0.19 1.92 1.41
CA GLY A 150 -0.13 3.24 1.94
C GLY A 150 -0.70 4.20 0.87
N PHE A 151 -1.39 3.69 -0.15
CA PHE A 151 -1.86 4.46 -1.29
C PHE A 151 -3.36 4.79 -1.26
N CYS A 152 -4.04 4.51 -0.15
CA CYS A 152 -5.50 4.68 -0.02
C CYS A 152 -5.98 6.08 -0.37
N ASN A 153 -5.24 7.12 0.04
CA ASN A 153 -5.62 8.51 -0.17
C ASN A 153 -5.09 9.10 -1.49
N GLN A 154 -4.60 8.26 -2.41
CA GLN A 154 -3.94 8.71 -3.64
C GLN A 154 -4.80 8.53 -4.91
N GLY A 155 -6.03 8.01 -4.78
CA GLY A 155 -6.97 7.89 -5.90
C GLY A 155 -6.46 7.03 -7.06
N GLY A 156 -5.53 6.10 -6.79
CA GLY A 156 -4.92 5.25 -7.81
C GLY A 156 -3.82 5.93 -8.64
N CYS A 157 -3.45 7.17 -8.32
CA CYS A 157 -2.35 7.87 -8.97
C CYS A 157 -1.20 8.16 -7.98
N VAL A 158 -0.02 7.65 -8.31
CA VAL A 158 1.19 7.78 -7.48
C VAL A 158 2.38 8.10 -8.36
N ASP A 159 3.43 8.63 -7.75
CA ASP A 159 4.72 8.72 -8.43
C ASP A 159 5.29 7.31 -8.61
N GLY A 160 5.76 6.99 -9.82
CA GLY A 160 6.46 5.74 -10.09
C GLY A 160 7.78 5.68 -9.34
N VAL A 161 8.51 6.79 -9.25
CA VAL A 161 9.72 6.89 -8.40
C VAL A 161 9.42 7.67 -7.13
N VAL A 162 10.10 7.31 -6.05
CA VAL A 162 9.84 7.87 -4.70
C VAL A 162 10.45 9.28 -4.52
N ASP A 163 11.43 9.62 -5.35
CA ASP A 163 12.26 10.82 -5.20
C ASP A 163 11.77 12.05 -5.97
N CYS A 164 10.61 11.98 -6.63
CA CYS A 164 10.08 13.12 -7.38
C CYS A 164 9.90 14.37 -6.49
N ALA A 165 9.57 14.18 -5.21
CA ALA A 165 9.38 15.28 -4.27
C ALA A 165 10.69 15.99 -3.88
N ASN A 166 11.86 15.38 -4.12
CA ASN A 166 13.16 15.96 -3.78
C ASN A 166 13.51 17.15 -4.68
N ASP A 167 13.08 17.10 -5.95
CA ASP A 167 13.25 18.20 -6.90
C ASP A 167 11.97 18.43 -7.71
N PRO A 168 11.03 19.27 -7.22
CA PRO A 168 9.82 19.60 -7.96
C PRO A 168 10.07 20.41 -9.23
N SER A 169 11.27 21.00 -9.41
CA SER A 169 11.56 21.81 -10.60
C SER A 169 11.54 20.98 -11.88
N ILE A 170 11.78 19.67 -11.76
CA ILE A 170 11.76 18.74 -12.89
C ILE A 170 10.43 18.72 -13.64
N CYS A 171 9.34 19.07 -12.96
CA CYS A 171 7.99 19.12 -13.54
C CYS A 171 7.85 20.17 -14.66
N MET A 172 8.63 21.26 -14.61
CA MET A 172 8.57 22.37 -15.57
C MET A 172 9.78 22.40 -16.53
N THR A 173 10.80 21.58 -16.29
CA THR A 173 12.00 21.55 -17.13
C THR A 173 11.70 20.97 -18.52
N VAL A 174 12.15 21.69 -19.54
CA VAL A 174 12.07 21.28 -20.94
C VAL A 174 12.94 20.05 -21.16
N GLY A 175 12.40 19.03 -21.84
CA GLY A 175 13.09 17.76 -22.09
C GLY A 175 12.86 16.67 -21.04
N MET A 176 12.27 16.98 -19.87
CA MET A 176 11.91 15.97 -18.86
C MET A 176 10.43 15.57 -18.88
N GLN A 177 9.67 16.04 -19.87
CA GLN A 177 8.22 15.81 -19.92
C GLN A 177 7.85 14.33 -19.96
N ASP A 178 8.56 13.50 -20.72
CA ASP A 178 8.31 12.05 -20.77
C ASP A 178 8.56 11.38 -19.41
N PHE A 179 9.65 11.77 -18.73
CA PHE A 179 9.99 11.26 -17.41
C PHE A 179 8.93 11.63 -16.38
N VAL A 180 8.55 12.91 -16.28
CA VAL A 180 7.60 13.34 -15.25
C VAL A 180 6.18 12.85 -15.50
N ASN A 181 5.78 12.70 -16.77
CA ASN A 181 4.49 12.13 -17.14
C ASN A 181 4.40 10.63 -16.82
N GLN A 182 5.53 9.92 -16.81
CA GLN A 182 5.56 8.50 -16.49
C GLN A 182 5.80 8.23 -14.99
N TYR A 183 6.76 8.93 -14.39
CA TYR A 183 7.31 8.57 -13.07
C TYR A 183 6.99 9.56 -11.95
N CYS A 184 6.51 10.77 -12.26
CA CYS A 184 6.22 11.82 -11.27
C CYS A 184 4.79 12.35 -11.38
N GLN A 185 3.85 11.44 -11.68
CA GLN A 185 2.48 11.82 -12.02
C GLN A 185 1.78 12.59 -10.91
N ARG A 186 1.97 12.20 -9.65
CA ARG A 186 1.30 12.83 -8.53
C ARG A 186 2.01 14.12 -8.12
N THR A 187 3.33 14.07 -7.99
CA THR A 187 4.15 15.23 -7.62
C THR A 187 4.01 16.37 -8.65
N CYS A 188 3.98 16.04 -9.94
CA CYS A 188 3.84 17.02 -11.00
C CYS A 188 2.39 17.27 -11.43
N ALA A 189 1.40 16.80 -10.66
CA ALA A 189 -0.03 16.95 -10.95
C ALA A 189 -0.43 16.51 -12.38
N ARG A 190 0.19 15.44 -12.89
CA ARG A 190 -0.10 14.77 -14.18
C ARG A 190 -1.01 13.56 -14.04
N CYS A 191 -1.59 13.34 -12.86
CA CYS A 191 -2.56 12.28 -12.65
C CYS A 191 -3.73 12.42 -13.64
N PRO A 192 -4.09 11.37 -14.39
CA PRO A 192 -5.28 11.40 -15.21
C PRO A 192 -6.50 11.54 -14.30
N SER A 193 -7.40 12.49 -14.59
CA SER A 193 -8.63 12.67 -13.83
C SER A 193 -9.55 11.45 -14.01
N THR A 194 -9.48 10.49 -13.09
CA THR A 194 -10.45 9.42 -12.99
C THR A 194 -11.58 9.88 -12.07
N THR A 195 -12.78 10.01 -12.63
CA THR A 195 -14.01 10.37 -11.91
C THR A 195 -14.35 9.35 -10.81
N GLY A 196 -14.22 9.78 -9.56
CA GLY A 196 -14.74 9.16 -8.32
C GLY A 196 -14.57 10.15 -7.14
N ALA A 197 -15.60 10.99 -6.90
CA ALA A 197 -15.68 12.22 -6.08
C ALA A 197 -15.53 12.04 -4.53
N PRO A 198 -15.41 13.10 -3.68
CA PRO A 198 -15.72 14.52 -3.92
C PRO A 198 -14.66 15.61 -3.60
N SER A 199 -14.73 16.66 -4.42
CA SER A 199 -14.49 18.10 -4.20
C SER A 199 -13.31 18.58 -3.34
N ALA A 200 -12.29 19.12 -4.02
CA ALA A 200 -11.85 20.50 -3.78
C ALA A 200 -11.48 21.16 -5.13
N SER A 201 -11.98 22.37 -5.27
CA SER A 201 -12.06 23.22 -6.45
C SER A 201 -10.71 23.70 -6.99
N ALA A 202 -10.53 23.62 -8.32
CA ALA A 202 -9.84 24.65 -9.09
C ALA A 202 -10.40 24.68 -10.52
N THR A 203 -10.71 25.89 -10.95
CA THR A 203 -11.38 26.28 -12.18
C THR A 203 -10.58 25.90 -13.43
N SER A 204 -11.32 25.40 -14.43
CA SER A 204 -11.08 25.28 -15.90
C SER A 204 -9.93 26.08 -16.56
N PRO A 205 -9.47 25.72 -17.79
CA PRO A 205 -10.31 25.36 -18.94
C PRO A 205 -10.04 24.00 -19.59
N SER A 206 -11.17 23.38 -19.94
CA SER A 206 -11.38 22.43 -21.02
C SER A 206 -10.53 22.70 -22.26
N SER A 207 -9.91 21.64 -22.79
CA SER A 207 -9.61 21.52 -24.22
C SER A 207 -9.91 20.09 -24.67
N SER A 208 -11.17 19.92 -25.04
CA SER A 208 -11.70 18.92 -25.95
C SER A 208 -10.91 18.84 -27.26
N ASN A 209 -10.71 17.61 -27.76
CA ASN A 209 -10.58 17.16 -29.15
C ASN A 209 -9.74 18.00 -30.14
N THR A 210 -8.83 17.35 -30.88
CA THR A 210 -8.88 17.21 -32.35
C THR A 210 -7.68 16.39 -32.85
N GLY A 211 -7.96 15.39 -33.68
CA GLY A 211 -6.97 14.52 -34.31
C GLY A 211 -6.03 15.28 -35.24
N GLY A 212 -4.72 15.06 -35.06
CA GLY A 212 -3.69 15.48 -36.00
C GLY A 212 -3.60 14.49 -37.16
N SER A 213 -3.87 14.98 -38.37
CA SER A 213 -3.72 14.25 -39.63
C SER A 213 -2.24 14.06 -39.97
N CYS A 214 -1.73 12.84 -39.82
CA CYS A 214 -0.43 12.44 -40.33
C CYS A 214 -0.55 11.73 -41.67
N THR A 215 0.40 11.99 -42.57
CA THR A 215 0.44 11.44 -43.94
C THR A 215 1.23 10.14 -44.07
N SER A 216 1.90 9.71 -42.99
CA SER A 216 2.60 8.42 -42.91
C SER A 216 2.35 7.73 -41.57
N TYR A 217 2.24 6.39 -41.62
CA TYR A 217 1.96 5.54 -40.47
C TYR A 217 3.03 4.44 -40.40
N ILE A 218 3.38 4.03 -39.19
CA ILE A 218 4.20 2.83 -38.97
C ILE A 218 3.36 1.62 -39.40
N ALA A 219 3.98 0.64 -40.07
CA ALA A 219 3.30 -0.58 -40.48
C ALA A 219 2.71 -1.31 -39.26
N ASP A 220 1.53 -1.90 -39.43
CA ASP A 220 0.92 -2.69 -38.36
C ASP A 220 1.80 -3.90 -38.02
N SER A 221 2.05 -4.12 -36.72
CA SER A 221 2.89 -5.22 -36.26
C SER A 221 2.10 -6.50 -35.96
N SER A 222 0.76 -6.44 -36.03
CA SER A 222 -0.15 -7.55 -35.80
C SER A 222 -1.06 -7.80 -36.99
N SER A 223 -1.21 -9.06 -37.39
CA SER A 223 -2.10 -9.47 -38.49
C SER A 223 -3.60 -9.38 -38.16
N VAL A 224 -3.96 -9.20 -36.88
CA VAL A 224 -5.36 -9.14 -36.43
C VAL A 224 -5.90 -7.72 -36.25
N CYS A 225 -5.14 -6.70 -36.64
CA CYS A 225 -5.51 -5.30 -36.47
C CYS A 225 -6.86 -4.91 -37.08
N ALA A 226 -7.23 -5.47 -38.24
CA ALA A 226 -8.53 -5.21 -38.86
C ALA A 226 -9.71 -5.67 -37.98
N SER A 227 -9.58 -6.82 -37.33
CA SER A 227 -10.60 -7.34 -36.41
C SER A 227 -10.67 -6.50 -35.14
N TRP A 228 -9.52 -6.14 -34.57
CA TRP A 228 -9.45 -5.30 -33.37
C TRP A 228 -10.01 -3.90 -33.60
N ALA A 229 -9.72 -3.28 -34.74
CA ALA A 229 -10.27 -1.98 -35.11
C ALA A 229 -11.80 -2.02 -35.18
N THR A 230 -12.37 -3.07 -35.78
CA THR A 230 -13.83 -3.27 -35.87
C THR A 230 -14.46 -3.47 -34.47
N ASN A 231 -13.72 -4.08 -33.54
CA ASN A 231 -14.13 -4.26 -32.14
C ASN A 231 -13.76 -3.06 -31.23
N GLY A 232 -13.47 -1.89 -31.82
CA GLY A 232 -13.30 -0.64 -31.09
C GLY A 232 -11.90 -0.42 -30.51
N PHE A 233 -10.90 -1.25 -30.84
CA PHE A 233 -9.53 -1.12 -30.33
C PHE A 233 -8.95 0.29 -30.55
N CYS A 234 -9.15 0.87 -31.73
CA CYS A 234 -8.58 2.16 -32.11
C CYS A 234 -9.12 3.36 -31.31
N SER A 235 -10.34 3.25 -30.79
CA SER A 235 -11.02 4.27 -29.99
C SER A 235 -11.08 3.94 -28.50
N ASN A 236 -10.67 2.72 -28.09
CA ASN A 236 -10.78 2.26 -26.72
C ASN A 236 -9.67 2.86 -25.84
N THR A 237 -10.07 3.70 -24.89
CA THR A 237 -9.20 4.41 -23.94
C THR A 237 -8.52 3.50 -22.92
N PHE A 238 -8.93 2.22 -22.81
CA PHE A 238 -8.23 1.20 -22.04
C PHE A 238 -6.82 0.90 -22.59
N TYR A 239 -6.68 0.90 -23.93
CA TYR A 239 -5.38 0.79 -24.58
C TYR A 239 -4.79 2.18 -24.78
N THR A 240 -3.54 2.40 -24.38
CA THR A 240 -2.91 3.71 -24.56
C THR A 240 -2.72 4.02 -26.05
N ILE A 241 -2.64 5.30 -26.41
CA ILE A 241 -2.33 5.70 -27.80
C ILE A 241 -1.03 5.04 -28.26
N ALA A 242 -0.03 4.96 -27.39
CA ALA A 242 1.24 4.30 -27.67
C ALA A 242 1.07 2.79 -27.96
N GLN A 243 0.23 2.07 -27.21
CA GLN A 243 -0.06 0.65 -27.47
C GLN A 243 -0.82 0.47 -28.78
N ARG A 244 -1.85 1.28 -29.02
CA ARG A 244 -2.61 1.21 -30.27
C ARG A 244 -1.74 1.54 -31.49
N LYS A 245 -0.80 2.48 -31.33
CA LYS A 245 0.21 2.83 -32.33
C LYS A 245 1.27 1.73 -32.51
N ALA A 246 1.71 1.08 -31.43
CA ALA A 246 2.70 0.00 -31.51
C ALA A 246 2.16 -1.23 -32.25
N TYR A 247 0.88 -1.54 -32.08
CA TYR A 247 0.27 -2.72 -32.69
C TYR A 247 -0.38 -2.44 -34.04
N CYS A 248 -1.16 -1.37 -34.14
CA CYS A 248 -2.07 -1.12 -35.26
C CYS A 248 -2.03 0.36 -35.71
N ALA A 249 -0.84 0.98 -35.82
CA ALA A 249 -0.69 2.37 -36.23
C ALA A 249 -1.35 2.70 -37.58
N THR A 250 -1.14 1.88 -38.61
CA THR A 250 -1.69 2.11 -39.95
C THR A 250 -3.20 1.86 -39.99
N THR A 251 -3.65 0.82 -39.29
CA THR A 251 -5.08 0.48 -39.18
C THR A 251 -5.85 1.54 -38.39
N CYS A 252 -5.32 1.97 -37.24
CA CYS A 252 -5.97 2.95 -36.36
C CYS A 252 -5.74 4.41 -36.76
N LYS A 253 -4.98 4.65 -37.84
CA LYS A 253 -4.57 5.99 -38.30
C LYS A 253 -3.91 6.80 -37.18
N LEU A 254 -3.05 6.13 -36.42
CA LEU A 254 -2.30 6.73 -35.31
C LEU A 254 -0.86 6.98 -35.74
N CYS A 255 -0.53 8.26 -35.85
CA CYS A 255 0.82 8.77 -35.69
C CYS A 255 1.03 9.23 -34.24
#